data_AF-A0ABD7GN65-F1
#
_entry.id   AF-A0ABD7GN65-F1
#
_cell.length_a   1.000
_cell.length_b   1.000
_cell.length_c   1.000
_cell.angle_alpha   90.00
_cell.angle_beta   90.00
_cell.angle_gamma   90.00
#
_symmetry.space_group_name_H-M   'P 1'
#
loop_
_entity.id
_entity.type
_entity.pdbx_description
1 polymer ?
#
loop_
_entity_poly.entity_id
_entity_poly.type
_entity_poly.pdbx_seq_one_letter_code
_entity_poly.pdbx_strand_id
1 'polypeptide(L)' 'PLLPVHIQAHNSLLFYASTLVSPTVSMLLLMQQMFRRRHSQLPIKIGQQIAWNDRFSSTLSSREMAEQ' A
#
# COMPACT_ATOMS: atom_id res chain seq x y z
N PRO A 1 -0.03 18.70 -8.94
CA PRO A 1 -1.21 18.18 -8.23
C PRO A 1 -0.90 16.76 -7.71
N LEU A 2 -1.23 16.43 -6.47
CA LEU A 2 -1.04 15.08 -5.92
C LEU A 2 -2.42 14.44 -5.71
N LEU A 3 -2.60 13.21 -6.19
CA LEU A 3 -3.84 12.46 -6.03
C LEU A 3 -3.56 11.25 -5.12
N PRO A 4 -4.06 11.22 -3.88
CA PRO A 4 -3.88 10.09 -3.00
C PRO A 4 -4.67 8.88 -3.52
N VAL A 5 -3.98 7.77 -3.70
CA VAL A 5 -4.59 6.49 -4.11
C VAL A 5 -4.32 5.48 -3.01
N HIS A 6 -5.39 4.98 -2.39
CA HIS A 6 -5.31 3.96 -1.35
C HIS A 6 -5.63 2.59 -1.96
N ILE A 7 -4.64 1.70 -1.92
CA ILE A 7 -4.73 0.35 -2.48
C ILE A 7 -4.78 -0.64 -1.32
N GLN A 8 -5.91 -1.34 -1.14
CA GLN A 8 -6.05 -2.38 -0.12
C GLN A 8 -5.65 -3.73 -0.74
N ALA A 9 -4.34 -3.94 -0.86
CA ALA A 9 -3.75 -5.20 -1.36
C ALA A 9 -2.78 -5.77 -0.32
N HIS A 10 -2.94 -7.05 0.02
CA HIS A 10 -2.01 -7.77 0.88
C HIS A 10 -1.64 -9.12 0.26
N ASN A 11 -0.36 -9.49 0.38
CA ASN A 11 0.11 -10.83 0.04
C ASN A 11 -0.09 -11.79 1.22
N SER A 12 -0.12 -13.10 0.95
CA SER A 12 -0.25 -14.11 1.99
C SER A 12 0.94 -14.11 2.95
N LEU A 13 0.72 -14.42 4.23
CA LEU A 13 1.80 -14.55 5.22
C LEU A 13 2.88 -15.56 4.80
N LEU A 14 2.49 -16.66 4.13
CA LEU A 14 3.41 -17.66 3.59
C LEU A 14 4.37 -17.09 2.54
N PHE A 15 3.94 -16.09 1.75
CA PHE A 15 4.82 -15.42 0.80
C PHE A 15 5.96 -14.73 1.55
N TYR A 16 5.67 -13.99 2.63
CA TYR A 16 6.69 -13.35 3.44
C TYR A 16 7.58 -14.38 4.17
N ALA A 17 7.00 -15.41 4.77
CA ALA A 17 7.79 -16.49 5.38
C ALA A 17 8.73 -17.16 4.37
N SER A 18 8.26 -17.38 3.13
CA SER A 18 9.08 -18.00 2.08
C SER A 18 10.26 -17.13 1.64
N THR A 19 10.17 -15.79 1.74
CA THR A 19 11.31 -14.91 1.43
C THR A 19 12.49 -15.12 2.38
N LEU A 20 12.21 -15.51 3.63
CA LEU A 20 13.23 -15.85 4.62
C LEU A 20 13.92 -17.19 4.30
N VAL A 21 13.22 -18.08 3.60
CA VAL A 21 13.72 -19.40 3.21
C VAL A 21 14.53 -19.31 1.92
N SER A 22 13.92 -18.78 0.86
CA SER A 22 14.58 -18.60 -0.43
C SER A 22 13.79 -17.65 -1.35
N PRO A 23 14.47 -16.74 -2.08
CA PRO A 23 13.84 -15.91 -3.11
C PRO A 23 13.13 -16.72 -4.20
N THR A 24 13.63 -17.91 -4.55
CA THR A 24 13.05 -18.73 -5.64
C THR A 24 11.69 -19.30 -5.27
N VAL A 25 11.52 -19.76 -4.03
CA VAL A 25 10.24 -20.28 -3.52
C VAL A 25 9.23 -19.15 -3.44
N SER A 26 9.65 -17.98 -2.97
CA SER A 26 8.78 -16.79 -2.92
C SER A 26 8.28 -16.37 -4.31
N MET A 27 9.15 -16.43 -5.33
CA MET A 27 8.77 -16.13 -6.71
C MET A 27 7.73 -17.13 -7.27
N LEU A 28 7.91 -18.43 -7.03
CA LEU A 28 6.95 -19.46 -7.47
C LEU A 28 5.58 -19.28 -6.78
N LEU A 29 5.57 -19.00 -5.48
CA LEU A 29 4.34 -18.72 -4.73
C LEU A 29 3.64 -17.46 -5.25
N LEU A 30 4.39 -16.40 -5.55
CA LEU A 30 3.83 -15.18 -6.13
C LEU A 30 3.15 -15.46 -7.47
N MET A 31 3.83 -16.18 -8.37
CA MET A 31 3.26 -16.59 -9.65
C MET A 31 1.97 -17.38 -9.43
N GLN A 32 2.00 -18.40 -8.58
CA GLN A 32 0.81 -19.20 -8.27
C GLN A 32 -0.36 -18.34 -7.75
N GLN A 33 -0.10 -17.40 -6.84
CA GLN A 33 -1.13 -16.50 -6.31
C GLN A 33 -1.73 -15.61 -7.40
N MET A 34 -0.90 -15.06 -8.28
CA MET A 34 -1.35 -14.22 -9.39
C MET A 34 -2.15 -15.00 -10.43
N PHE A 35 -1.74 -16.23 -10.77
CA PHE A 35 -2.47 -17.10 -11.70
C PHE A 35 -3.82 -17.58 -11.14
N ARG A 36 -3.92 -17.81 -9.83
CA ARG A 36 -5.19 -18.16 -9.18
C ARG A 36 -6.16 -16.97 -9.11
N ARG A 37 -5.65 -15.74 -9.05
CA ARG A 37 -6.44 -14.50 -8.93
C ARG A 37 -6.71 -13.80 -10.27
N ARG A 38 -6.90 -14.55 -11.36
CA ARG A 38 -7.14 -14.01 -12.73
C ARG A 38 -8.35 -13.07 -12.89
N HIS A 39 -9.34 -13.13 -11.98
CA HIS A 39 -10.53 -12.26 -12.00
C HIS A 39 -10.78 -11.54 -10.67
N SER A 40 -9.75 -11.43 -9.82
CA SER A 40 -9.91 -10.73 -8.55
C SER A 40 -9.99 -9.22 -8.80
N GLN A 41 -11.07 -8.59 -8.33
CA GLN A 41 -11.16 -7.13 -8.28
C GLN A 41 -10.29 -6.62 -7.13
N LEU A 42 -9.40 -5.68 -7.41
CA LEU A 42 -8.60 -5.02 -6.39
C LEU A 42 -9.30 -3.72 -5.97
N PRO A 43 -9.75 -3.59 -4.71
CA PRO A 43 -10.40 -2.36 -4.26
C PRO A 43 -9.37 -1.23 -4.20
N ILE A 44 -9.49 -0.29 -5.12
CA ILE A 44 -8.69 0.94 -5.19
C ILE A 44 -9.61 2.10 -4.82
N LYS A 45 -9.25 2.86 -3.79
CA LYS A 45 -9.96 4.08 -3.40
C LYS A 45 -9.14 5.29 -3.84
N ILE A 46 -9.67 6.07 -4.77
CA ILE A 46 -9.06 7.31 -5.24
C ILE A 46 -9.62 8.44 -4.37
N GLY A 47 -8.74 9.13 -3.64
CA GLY A 47 -9.10 10.27 -2.82
C GLY A 47 -9.23 11.57 -3.64
N GLN A 48 -9.52 12.68 -2.96
CA GLN A 48 -9.61 13.99 -3.60
C GLN A 48 -8.22 14.53 -3.96
N GLN A 49 -8.13 15.22 -5.09
CA GLN A 49 -6.90 15.85 -5.55
C GLN A 49 -6.45 16.93 -4.55
N ILE A 50 -5.22 16.83 -4.06
CA ILE A 50 -4.65 17.82 -3.16
C ILE A 50 -4.26 19.05 -4.00
N ALA A 51 -4.93 20.17 -3.73
CA ALA A 51 -4.60 21.46 -4.33
C ALA A 51 -3.21 21.92 -3.84
N TRP A 52 -2.45 22.58 -4.71
CA TRP A 52 -1.06 22.99 -4.39
C TRP A 52 -0.99 23.92 -3.16
N ASN A 53 -2.05 24.71 -2.90
CA ASN A 53 -2.14 25.60 -1.75
C ASN A 53 -2.22 24.87 -0.40
N ASP A 54 -2.67 23.62 -0.36
CA ASP A 54 -2.77 22.83 0.88
C ASP A 54 -1.42 22.27 1.33
N ARG A 55 -0.41 22.30 0.45
CA ARG A 55 0.93 21.77 0.74
C ARG A 55 1.66 22.58 1.83
N PHE A 56 1.21 23.81 2.12
CA PHE A 56 1.82 24.71 3.12
C PHE A 56 1.12 24.71 4.49
N SER A 57 -0.05 24.07 4.63
CA SER A 57 -0.72 23.97 5.95
C SER A 57 -0.20 22.80 6.81
N SER A 58 0.83 22.08 6.37
CA SER A 58 1.52 21.05 7.16
C SER A 58 2.68 21.64 7.99
N THR A 59 2.57 22.89 8.42
CA THR A 59 3.55 23.57 9.28
C THR A 59 3.04 23.71 10.71
N LEU A 60 2.05 22.92 11.12
CA LEU A 60 1.76 22.69 12.53
C LEU A 60 2.47 21.41 12.93
N SER A 61 3.47 21.58 13.77
CA SER A 61 4.43 20.58 14.18
C SER A 61 3.72 19.40 14.84
N SER A 62 4.06 18.17 14.48
CA SER A 62 3.52 16.95 15.11
C SER A 62 3.65 16.92 16.64
N ARG A 63 4.51 17.79 17.22
CA ARG A 63 4.64 17.97 18.67
C ARG A 63 3.48 18.72 19.32
N GLU A 64 2.88 19.71 18.65
CA GLU A 64 1.84 20.56 19.26
C GLU A 64 0.50 19.82 19.44
N MET A 65 0.27 18.76 18.67
CA MET A 65 -0.94 17.92 18.78
C MET A 65 -0.87 16.86 19.90
N ALA A 66 0.31 16.60 20.48
CA ALA A 66 0.48 15.57 21.51
C ALA A 66 0.30 16.12 22.94
N GLU A 67 0.22 17.44 23.10
CA GLU A 67 0.04 18.11 24.39
C GLU A 67 -1.40 18.64 24.62
N GLN A 68 -2.37 18.19 23.81
CA GLN A 68 -3.80 18.32 24.08
C GLN A 68 -4.37 17.08 24.76
#